data_AF-A0A6B2H236-F1
#
_entry.id   AF-A0A6B2H236-F1
#
_cell.length_a   1.000
_cell.length_b   1.000
_cell.length_c   1.000
_cell.angle_alpha   90.00
_cell.angle_beta   90.00
_cell.angle_gamma   90.00
#
_symmetry.space_group_name_H-M   'P 1'
#
loop_
_entity.id
_entity.type
_entity.pdbx_description
1 polymer ?
#
loop_
_entity_poly.entity_id
_entity_poly.type
_entity_poly.pdbx_seq_one_letter_code
_entity_poly.pdbx_strand_id
1 'polypeptide(L)'
;MIKRIPKFFRSFYFITTALFVVWMLFFDSNDFVTQYQMSKQLSDLEDVREDYVHKMEEVEKDRKALMGNADLLEKYAREKYLMKRPNEDVFIIVPKEEE
;
A
#
# COMPACT_ATOMS: atom_id res chain seq x y z
N MET A 1 -40.42 6.67 -37.34
CA MET A 1 -39.32 5.68 -37.22
C MET A 1 -39.44 4.72 -36.01
N ILE A 2 -40.64 4.46 -35.47
CA ILE A 2 -40.80 3.64 -34.24
C ILE A 2 -41.16 2.16 -34.55
N LYS A 3 -41.34 1.78 -35.83
CA LYS A 3 -41.87 0.46 -36.24
C LYS A 3 -40.88 -0.71 -36.17
N ARG A 4 -39.63 -0.52 -35.71
CA ARG A 4 -38.59 -1.59 -35.65
C ARG A 4 -38.15 -1.98 -34.23
N ILE A 5 -38.92 -1.64 -33.20
CA ILE A 5 -38.60 -2.09 -31.83
C ILE A 5 -39.35 -3.42 -31.58
N PRO A 6 -38.63 -4.54 -31.32
CA PRO A 6 -39.25 -5.83 -31.03
C PRO A 6 -40.24 -5.73 -29.85
N LYS A 7 -41.38 -6.45 -29.91
CA LYS A 7 -42.46 -6.36 -28.90
C LYS A 7 -41.97 -6.56 -27.45
N PHE A 8 -40.91 -7.33 -27.26
CA PHE A 8 -40.29 -7.59 -25.96
C PHE A 8 -39.77 -6.31 -25.28
N PHE A 9 -39.15 -5.39 -26.05
CA PHE A 9 -38.64 -4.11 -25.56
C PHE A 9 -39.74 -3.09 -25.20
N ARG A 10 -41.01 -3.40 -25.47
CA ARG A 10 -42.17 -2.58 -25.09
C ARG A 10 -42.96 -3.17 -23.92
N SER A 11 -42.57 -4.35 -23.44
CA SER A 11 -43.18 -4.94 -22.25
C SER A 11 -42.82 -4.10 -21.04
N PHE A 12 -43.82 -3.71 -20.24
CA PHE A 12 -43.60 -3.01 -18.98
C PHE A 12 -42.58 -3.74 -18.11
N TYR A 13 -42.74 -5.07 -17.98
CA TYR A 13 -41.84 -5.92 -17.21
C TYR A 13 -40.39 -5.91 -17.73
N PHE A 14 -40.19 -5.82 -19.05
CA PHE A 14 -38.84 -5.75 -19.60
C PHE A 14 -38.18 -4.41 -19.28
N ILE A 15 -38.93 -3.31 -19.47
CA ILE A 15 -38.42 -1.96 -19.20
C ILE A 15 -38.12 -1.79 -17.71
N THR A 16 -39.03 -2.21 -16.82
CA THR A 16 -38.80 -2.12 -15.37
C THR A 16 -37.65 -3.01 -14.92
N THR A 17 -37.51 -4.22 -15.47
CA THR A 17 -36.39 -5.11 -15.14
C THR A 17 -35.07 -4.55 -15.67
N ALA A 18 -35.03 -4.02 -16.89
CA ALA A 18 -33.84 -3.40 -17.44
C ALA A 18 -33.42 -2.17 -16.64
N LEU A 19 -34.37 -1.31 -16.26
CA LEU A 19 -34.11 -0.17 -15.39
C LEU A 19 -33.64 -0.61 -14.00
N PHE A 20 -34.21 -1.67 -13.44
CA PHE A 20 -33.77 -2.23 -12.16
C PHE A 20 -32.35 -2.79 -12.22
N VAL A 21 -32.00 -3.51 -13.30
CA VAL A 21 -30.63 -4.01 -13.52
C VAL A 21 -29.65 -2.86 -13.68
N VAL A 22 -29.98 -1.84 -14.47
CA VAL A 22 -29.14 -0.63 -14.59
C VAL A 22 -29.02 0.07 -13.25
N TRP A 23 -30.09 0.16 -12.46
CA TRP A 23 -30.04 0.72 -11.11
C TRP A 23 -29.08 -0.05 -10.20
N MET A 24 -29.21 -1.38 -10.16
CA MET A 24 -28.35 -2.27 -9.38
C MET A 24 -26.87 -2.21 -9.81
N LEU A 25 -26.58 -1.94 -11.08
CA LEU A 25 -25.20 -1.90 -11.59
C LEU A 25 -24.50 -0.56 -11.37
N PHE A 26 -25.26 0.55 -11.35
CA PHE A 26 -24.68 1.91 -11.36
C PHE A 26 -25.01 2.77 -10.13
N PHE A 27 -26.12 2.51 -9.44
CA PHE A 27 -26.59 3.35 -8.32
C PHE A 27 -26.60 2.61 -6.98
N ASP A 28 -26.43 1.28 -6.98
CA ASP A 28 -26.28 0.49 -5.75
C ASP A 28 -24.84 0.58 -5.21
N SER A 29 -24.67 0.44 -3.89
CA SER A 29 -23.37 0.54 -3.21
C SER A 29 -22.34 -0.51 -3.63
N ASN A 30 -22.77 -1.58 -4.31
CA ASN A 30 -21.89 -2.60 -4.89
C ASN A 30 -21.67 -2.37 -6.40
N ASP A 31 -21.66 -1.11 -6.83
CA ASP A 31 -21.38 -0.78 -8.21
C ASP A 31 -19.98 -1.29 -8.64
N PHE A 32 -19.83 -1.45 -9.95
CA PHE A 32 -18.60 -1.98 -10.53
C PHE A 32 -17.36 -1.13 -10.21
N VAL A 33 -17.53 0.19 -10.08
CA VAL A 33 -16.42 1.12 -9.80
C VAL A 33 -15.93 0.92 -8.37
N THR A 34 -16.84 0.81 -7.42
CA THR A 34 -16.54 0.53 -6.01
C THR A 34 -15.80 -0.80 -5.87
N GLN A 35 -16.28 -1.85 -6.52
CA GLN A 35 -15.60 -3.15 -6.49
C GLN A 35 -14.19 -3.09 -7.08
N TYR A 36 -14.01 -2.40 -8.20
CA TYR A 36 -12.69 -2.21 -8.80
C TYR A 36 -11.73 -1.43 -7.88
N GLN A 37 -12.22 -0.35 -7.27
CA GLN A 37 -11.43 0.44 -6.32
C GLN A 37 -11.02 -0.39 -5.09
N MET A 38 -11.94 -1.19 -4.54
CA MET A 38 -11.65 -2.08 -3.43
C MET A 38 -10.60 -3.13 -3.79
N SER A 39 -10.70 -3.76 -4.96
CA SER A 39 -9.70 -4.72 -5.42
C SER A 39 -8.32 -4.08 -5.60
N LYS A 40 -8.27 -2.84 -6.11
CA LYS A 40 -7.02 -2.10 -6.22
C LYS A 40 -6.43 -1.78 -4.84
N GLN A 41 -7.25 -1.26 -3.93
CA GLN A 41 -6.83 -0.98 -2.55
C GLN A 41 -6.32 -2.23 -1.84
N LEU A 42 -6.95 -3.38 -2.07
CA LEU A 42 -6.51 -4.65 -1.52
C LEU A 42 -5.10 -5.01 -2.05
N SER A 43 -4.89 -4.93 -3.36
CA SER A 43 -3.57 -5.17 -3.96
C SER A 43 -2.50 -4.22 -3.40
N ASP A 44 -2.80 -2.93 -3.32
CA ASP A 44 -1.88 -1.93 -2.77
C ASP A 44 -1.54 -2.25 -1.29
N LEU A 45 -2.50 -2.74 -0.50
CA LEU A 45 -2.28 -3.14 0.89
C LEU A 45 -1.45 -4.42 1.01
N GLU A 46 -1.64 -5.37 0.09
CA GLU A 46 -0.88 -6.61 0.02
C GLU A 46 0.59 -6.35 -0.33
N ASP A 47 0.85 -5.47 -1.30
CA ASP A 47 2.22 -5.04 -1.67
C ASP A 47 2.92 -4.39 -0.48
N VAL A 48 2.24 -3.45 0.19
CA VAL A 48 2.77 -2.80 1.40
C VAL A 48 3.05 -3.83 2.50
N ARG A 49 2.18 -4.82 2.68
CA ARG A 49 2.37 -5.89 3.65
C ARG A 49 3.61 -6.71 3.32
N GLU A 50 3.82 -7.09 2.07
CA GLU A 50 4.98 -7.86 1.62
C GLU A 50 6.29 -7.10 1.89
N ASP A 51 6.33 -5.81 1.58
CA ASP A 51 7.47 -4.94 1.87
C ASP A 51 7.82 -4.92 3.37
N TYR A 52 6.81 -4.83 4.25
CA TYR A 52 7.04 -4.85 5.69
C TYR A 52 7.52 -6.22 6.19
N VAL A 53 7.01 -7.32 5.63
CA VAL A 53 7.50 -8.66 5.97
C VAL A 53 8.98 -8.77 5.63
N HIS A 54 9.42 -8.32 4.46
CA HIS A 54 10.83 -8.31 4.09
C HIS A 54 11.69 -7.45 5.01
N LYS A 55 11.23 -6.24 5.38
CA LYS A 55 11.93 -5.39 6.36
C LYS A 55 12.04 -6.04 7.73
N MET A 56 11.01 -6.76 8.16
CA MET A 56 11.05 -7.49 9.44
C MET A 56 12.11 -8.59 9.41
N GLU A 57 12.22 -9.34 8.31
CA GLU A 57 13.26 -10.36 8.15
C GLU A 57 14.68 -9.76 8.17
N GLU A 58 14.88 -8.63 7.49
CA GLU A 58 16.14 -7.90 7.50
C GLU A 58 16.51 -7.43 8.92
N VAL A 59 15.57 -6.78 9.61
CA VAL A 59 15.77 -6.31 10.99
C VAL A 59 16.03 -7.48 11.95
N GLU A 60 15.36 -8.62 11.77
CA GLU A 60 15.61 -9.80 12.60
C GLU A 60 17.01 -10.38 12.38
N LYS A 61 17.47 -10.41 11.12
CA LYS A 61 18.83 -10.83 10.76
C LYS A 61 19.88 -9.90 11.36
N ASP A 62 19.70 -8.59 11.22
CA ASP A 62 20.59 -7.58 11.81
C ASP A 62 20.62 -7.68 13.33
N ARG A 63 19.45 -7.82 13.95
CA ARG A 63 19.35 -8.03 15.39
C ARG A 63 20.11 -9.27 15.86
N LYS A 64 19.99 -10.40 15.15
CA LYS A 64 20.74 -11.63 15.47
C LYS A 64 22.26 -11.42 15.33
N ALA A 65 22.70 -10.67 14.33
CA ALA A 65 24.11 -10.35 14.14
C ALA A 65 24.67 -9.42 15.23
N LEU A 66 23.86 -8.47 15.72
CA LEU A 66 24.29 -7.44 16.67
C LEU A 66 24.13 -7.85 18.14
N MET A 67 23.05 -8.53 18.53
CA MET A 67 22.73 -8.77 19.95
C MET A 67 23.64 -9.79 20.64
N GLY A 68 24.45 -10.55 19.90
CA GLY A 68 25.43 -11.49 20.46
C GLY A 68 26.82 -10.91 20.72
N ASN A 69 27.10 -9.68 20.26
CA ASN A 69 28.44 -9.10 20.29
C ASN A 69 28.37 -7.60 20.65
N ALA A 70 28.81 -7.26 21.86
CA ALA A 70 28.77 -5.90 22.39
C ALA A 70 29.57 -4.90 21.53
N ASP A 71 30.70 -5.32 20.95
CA ASP A 71 31.53 -4.46 20.10
C ASP A 71 30.83 -4.12 18.78
N LEU A 72 30.15 -5.11 18.17
CA LEU A 72 29.36 -4.89 16.96
C LEU A 72 28.15 -3.98 17.24
N LEU A 73 27.51 -4.15 18.39
CA LEU A 73 26.40 -3.30 18.82
C LEU A 73 26.84 -1.84 19.03
N GLU A 74 27.96 -1.60 19.71
CA GLU A 74 28.51 -0.26 19.91
C GLU A 74 28.89 0.37 18.57
N LYS A 75 29.55 -0.38 17.68
CA LYS A 75 29.91 0.09 16.34
C LYS A 75 28.66 0.51 15.55
N TYR A 76 27.62 -0.33 15.53
CA TYR A 76 26.37 -0.03 14.84
C TYR A 76 25.67 1.20 15.42
N ALA A 77 25.62 1.34 16.75
CA ALA A 77 25.05 2.52 17.41
C ALA A 77 25.80 3.82 17.07
N ARG A 78 27.13 3.76 16.95
CA ARG A 78 27.98 4.90 16.59
C ARG A 78 27.86 5.27 15.11
N GLU A 79 27.88 4.30 14.20
CA GLU A 79 27.83 4.56 12.76
C GLU A 79 26.41 4.93 12.28
N LYS A 80 25.39 4.23 12.77
CA LYS A 80 24.01 4.41 12.29
C LYS A 80 23.25 5.51 13.01
N TYR A 81 23.44 5.63 14.33
CA TYR A 81 22.70 6.55 15.18
C TYR A 81 23.56 7.67 15.79
N LEU A 82 24.86 7.70 15.47
CA LEU A 82 25.80 8.71 15.98
C LEU A 82 25.81 8.80 17.51
N MET A 83 25.56 7.66 18.19
CA MET A 83 25.54 7.60 19.65
C MET A 83 26.93 7.89 20.22
N LYS A 84 26.95 8.60 21.35
CA LYS A 84 28.17 9.04 22.03
C LYS A 84 28.08 8.80 23.54
N ARG A 85 29.23 8.64 24.18
CA ARG A 85 29.29 8.57 25.65
C ARG A 85 29.18 9.97 26.27
N PRO A 86 28.78 10.08 27.56
CA PRO A 86 28.92 11.32 28.30
C PRO A 86 30.40 11.76 28.28
N ASN A 87 30.68 13.00 27.87
CA ASN A 87 32.01 13.58 27.64
C ASN A 87 32.72 13.15 26.34
N GLU A 88 31.99 12.64 25.35
CA GLU A 88 32.52 12.37 24.01
C GLU A 88 31.95 13.36 22.98
N ASP A 89 32.81 13.84 22.08
CA ASP A 89 32.46 14.72 20.97
C ASP A 89 32.54 13.95 19.65
N VAL A 90 31.47 14.02 18.86
CA VAL A 90 31.34 13.34 17.56
C VAL A 90 31.37 14.41 16.47
N PHE A 91 32.30 14.27 15.53
CA PHE A 91 32.46 15.17 14.39
C PHE A 91 32.01 14.47 13.10
N ILE A 92 31.17 15.12 12.31
CA ILE A 92 30.78 14.66 10.97
C ILE A 92 31.56 15.50 9.96
N ILE A 93 32.43 14.88 9.18
CA ILE A 93 33.19 15.57 8.14
C ILE A 93 32.33 15.59 6.88
N VAL A 94 31.82 16.76 6.52
CA VAL A 94 31.11 16.97 5.25
C VAL A 94 32.12 17.55 4.25
N PRO A 95 32.27 16.96 3.04
CA PRO A 95 33.10 17.56 2.01
C PRO A 95 32.56 18.96 1.67
N LYS A 96 33.46 19.90 1.45
CA LYS A 96 33.10 21.28 1.14
C LYS A 96 32.31 21.31 -0.17
N GLU A 97 31.08 21.81 -0.14
CA GLU A 97 30.35 22.12 -1.36
C GLU A 97 31.12 23.23 -2.09
N GLU A 98 31.60 22.93 -3.29
CA GLU A 98 32.13 23.95 -4.19
C GLU A 98 30.92 24.70 -4.78
N GLU A 99 30.74 25.97 -4.38
CA GLU A 99 29.76 26.89 -4.97
C GLU A 99 30.10 27.25 -6.43
#